data_AF-A0A8C0ZRS0-F1
#
_entry.id   AF-A0A8C0ZRS0-F1
#
_cell.length_a   1.000
_cell.length_b   1.000
_cell.length_c   1.000
_cell.angle_alpha   90.00
_cell.angle_beta   90.00
_cell.angle_gamma   90.00
#
_symmetry.space_group_name_H-M   'P 1'
#
loop_
_entity.id
_entity.type
_entity.pdbx_description
1 polymer ?
#
loop_
_entity_poly.entity_id
_entity_poly.type
_entity_poly.pdbx_seq_one_letter_code
_entity_poly.pdbx_strand_id
1 'polypeptide(L)'
;MKLFILQLVGLVLTYNFTNCDFKNIVEEYQNIIYPPLKDCINGVSEEAFVKQYIIIRRSDCLLKIERHTFSSTGGCPSLSKECFALKTKATLTRHCPGYSGIQISNAQETKKKEVTRNCLKQASQIQGWWRHFSQISGV
;
A
#
# COMPACT_ATOMS: atom_id res chain seq x y z
N MET A 1 -46.08 -7.34 -0.98
CA MET A 1 -45.07 -7.48 0.08
C MET A 1 -43.70 -7.42 -0.59
N LYS A 2 -42.94 -6.33 -0.41
CA LYS A 2 -41.67 -6.09 -1.10
C LYS A 2 -40.55 -6.31 -0.08
N LEU A 3 -39.78 -7.39 -0.22
CA LEU A 3 -38.61 -7.61 0.62
C LEU A 3 -37.56 -6.55 0.27
N PHE A 4 -37.28 -5.66 1.21
CA PHE A 4 -36.14 -4.76 1.11
C PHE A 4 -34.88 -5.58 1.40
N ILE A 5 -34.09 -5.85 0.37
CA ILE A 5 -32.73 -6.34 0.51
C ILE A 5 -31.96 -5.24 1.23
N LEU A 6 -31.66 -5.45 2.51
CA LEU A 6 -30.66 -4.69 3.25
C LEU A 6 -29.33 -4.86 2.52
N GLN A 7 -29.01 -3.95 1.60
CA GLN A 7 -27.64 -3.80 1.12
C GLN A 7 -26.82 -3.33 2.32
N LEU A 8 -26.13 -4.27 2.97
CA LEU A 8 -24.96 -3.93 3.78
C LEU A 8 -23.96 -3.29 2.81
N VAL A 9 -23.95 -1.98 2.75
CA VAL A 9 -22.78 -1.25 2.28
C VAL A 9 -21.73 -1.55 3.34
N GLY A 10 -20.93 -2.59 3.11
CA GLY A 10 -19.90 -3.01 4.04
C GLY A 10 -19.05 -1.79 4.35
N LEU A 11 -19.19 -1.27 5.57
CA LEU A 11 -18.30 -0.26 6.10
C LEU A 11 -16.94 -0.95 6.16
N VAL A 12 -16.12 -0.79 5.11
CA VAL A 12 -14.74 -1.26 5.13
C VAL A 12 -14.06 -0.41 6.18
N LEU A 13 -14.05 -0.91 7.42
CA LEU A 13 -13.35 -0.28 8.51
C LEU A 13 -11.89 -0.17 8.09
N THR A 14 -11.45 1.06 7.82
CA THR A 14 -10.03 1.32 7.59
C THR A 14 -9.30 0.93 8.87
N TYR A 15 -8.42 -0.07 8.78
CA TYR A 15 -7.65 -0.53 9.92
C TYR A 15 -6.84 0.62 10.54
N ASN A 16 -6.80 0.68 11.87
CA ASN A 16 -6.04 1.70 12.59
C ASN A 16 -4.59 1.24 12.84
N PHE A 17 -3.64 1.87 12.16
CA PHE A 17 -2.21 1.55 12.26
C PHE A 17 -1.48 2.19 13.45
N THR A 18 -2.14 2.91 14.37
CA THR A 18 -1.45 3.59 15.48
C THR A 18 -0.74 2.64 16.44
N ASN A 19 -1.20 1.40 16.54
CA ASN A 19 -0.72 0.41 17.52
C ASN A 19 0.23 -0.63 16.89
N CYS A 20 0.71 -0.40 15.67
CA CYS A 20 1.68 -1.30 15.05
C CYS A 20 3.07 -1.16 15.66
N ASP A 21 3.86 -2.25 15.59
CA ASP A 21 5.27 -2.24 15.90
C ASP A 21 6.07 -1.61 14.75
N PHE A 22 6.18 -0.27 14.80
CA PHE A 22 6.85 0.47 13.73
C PHE A 22 8.34 0.11 13.59
N LYS A 23 9.02 -0.28 14.68
CA LYS A 23 10.45 -0.61 14.63
C LYS A 23 10.68 -1.84 13.77
N ASN A 24 9.99 -2.94 14.08
CA ASN A 24 10.12 -4.18 13.31
C ASN A 24 9.61 -4.02 11.87
N ILE A 25 8.61 -3.17 11.63
CA ILE A 25 8.16 -2.84 10.27
C ILE A 25 9.27 -2.12 9.48
N VAL A 26 10.03 -1.20 10.09
CA VAL A 26 11.17 -0.56 9.42
C VAL A 26 12.27 -1.56 9.09
N GLU A 27 12.61 -2.44 10.03
CA GLU A 27 13.62 -3.48 9.81
C GLU A 27 13.23 -4.42 8.65
N GLU A 28 11.97 -4.86 8.59
CA GLU A 28 11.49 -5.69 7.47
C GLU A 28 11.35 -4.90 6.17
N TYR A 29 11.02 -3.61 6.24
CA TYR A 29 11.04 -2.76 5.05
C TYR A 29 12.42 -2.76 4.40
N GLN A 30 13.47 -2.49 5.17
CA GLN A 30 14.84 -2.40 4.66
C GLN A 30 15.34 -3.74 4.09
N ASN A 31 15.05 -4.85 4.78
CA ASN A 31 15.66 -6.15 4.48
C ASN A 31 14.83 -7.02 3.52
N ILE A 32 13.51 -6.84 3.46
CA ILE A 32 12.59 -7.79 2.81
C ILE A 32 11.71 -7.11 1.77
N ILE A 33 11.22 -5.89 2.02
CA ILE A 33 10.27 -5.20 1.12
C ILE A 33 11.00 -4.32 0.09
N TYR A 34 12.02 -3.58 0.51
CA TYR A 34 12.72 -2.62 -0.34
C TYR A 34 13.41 -3.27 -1.55
N PRO A 35 14.13 -4.41 -1.44
CA PRO A 35 14.75 -5.03 -2.61
C PRO A 35 13.76 -5.37 -3.74
N PRO A 36 12.67 -6.14 -3.52
CA PRO A 36 11.71 -6.43 -4.59
C PRO A 36 10.92 -5.19 -5.05
N LEU A 37 10.71 -4.20 -4.17
CA LEU A 37 10.06 -2.95 -4.56
C LEU A 37 10.95 -2.14 -5.52
N LYS A 38 12.25 -2.06 -5.22
CA LYS A 38 13.24 -1.39 -6.06
C LYS A 38 13.33 -2.06 -7.43
N ASP A 39 13.33 -3.39 -7.48
CA ASP A 39 13.36 -4.13 -8.73
C ASP A 39 12.14 -3.83 -9.62
N CYS A 40 10.98 -3.63 -9.01
CA CYS A 40 9.72 -3.33 -9.69
C CYS A 40 9.72 -1.96 -10.41
N ILE A 41 10.50 -1.00 -9.92
CA ILE A 41 10.59 0.37 -10.44
C ILE A 41 11.93 0.67 -11.14
N ASN A 42 12.73 -0.37 -11.44
CA ASN A 42 14.01 -0.19 -12.12
C ASN A 42 13.83 0.57 -13.45
N GLY A 43 14.57 1.67 -13.61
CA GLY A 43 14.51 2.53 -14.81
C GLY A 43 13.38 3.57 -14.82
N VAL A 44 12.55 3.63 -13.76
CA VAL A 44 11.58 4.71 -13.55
C VAL A 44 12.29 5.82 -12.79
N SER A 45 12.35 7.04 -13.35
CA SER A 45 12.79 8.21 -12.59
C SER A 45 11.87 8.36 -11.38
N GLU A 46 12.43 8.59 -10.18
CA GLU A 46 11.66 9.03 -9.01
C GLU A 46 10.85 10.29 -9.44
N GLU A 47 9.60 10.11 -9.89
CA GLU A 47 8.68 11.22 -10.05
C GLU A 47 8.49 11.72 -8.64
N ALA A 48 9.14 12.84 -8.35
CA ALA A 48 9.28 13.38 -7.01
C ALA A 48 7.99 13.18 -6.23
N PHE A 49 8.08 12.39 -5.16
CA PHE A 49 7.09 12.35 -4.10
C PHE A 49 6.59 13.78 -3.93
N VAL A 50 5.35 14.06 -4.37
CA VAL A 50 4.84 15.42 -4.34
C VAL A 50 4.86 15.80 -2.87
N LYS A 51 5.80 16.69 -2.54
CA LYS A 51 6.23 17.13 -1.21
C LYS A 51 5.14 17.93 -0.49
N GLN A 52 3.87 17.67 -0.80
CA GLN A 52 2.74 18.55 -0.55
C GLN A 52 1.96 18.23 0.72
N TYR A 53 2.39 17.25 1.52
CA TYR A 53 1.83 17.05 2.86
C TYR A 53 2.97 16.87 3.86
N ILE A 54 3.38 17.99 4.46
CA ILE A 54 4.54 18.14 5.35
C ILE A 54 4.33 17.55 6.77
N ILE A 55 3.19 16.93 7.08
CA ILE A 55 3.02 16.20 8.36
C ILE A 55 2.20 14.94 8.11
N ILE A 56 2.86 13.84 7.76
CA ILE A 56 2.24 12.51 7.65
C ILE A 56 2.69 11.73 8.89
N ARG A 57 1.77 11.21 9.69
CA ARG A 57 2.12 10.35 10.84
C ARG A 57 2.58 8.98 10.35
N ARG A 58 3.29 8.23 11.20
CA ARG A 58 3.72 6.84 10.94
C ARG A 58 2.55 5.96 10.48
N SER A 59 1.43 6.03 11.20
CA SER A 59 0.19 5.33 10.85
C SER A 59 -0.40 5.76 9.50
N ASP A 60 -0.30 7.05 9.16
CA ASP A 60 -0.83 7.59 7.90
C ASP A 60 0.00 7.10 6.71
N CYS A 61 1.31 6.88 6.90
CA CYS A 61 2.15 6.24 5.88
C CYS A 61 1.69 4.80 5.63
N LEU A 62 1.52 4.01 6.69
CA LEU A 62 1.09 2.61 6.57
C LEU A 62 -0.30 2.50 5.91
N LEU A 63 -1.23 3.40 6.24
CA LEU A 63 -2.53 3.47 5.57
C LEU A 63 -2.40 3.76 4.06
N LYS A 64 -1.55 4.70 3.67
CA LYS A 64 -1.32 5.01 2.25
C LYS A 64 -0.64 3.86 1.51
N ILE A 65 0.37 3.25 2.12
CA ILE A 65 1.07 2.06 1.58
C ILE A 65 0.07 0.93 1.36
N GLU A 66 -0.70 0.59 2.38
CA GLU A 66 -1.65 -0.51 2.34
C GLU A 66 -2.70 -0.29 1.23
N ARG A 67 -3.32 0.90 1.22
CA ARG A 67 -4.33 1.24 0.22
C ARG A 67 -3.78 1.18 -1.21
N HIS A 68 -2.64 1.80 -1.49
CA HIS A 68 -2.07 1.82 -2.84
C HIS A 68 -1.43 0.49 -3.23
N THR A 69 -1.15 -0.40 -2.28
CA THR A 69 -0.66 -1.74 -2.59
C THR A 69 -1.82 -2.68 -2.95
N PHE A 70 -2.92 -2.64 -2.18
CA PHE A 70 -3.97 -3.66 -2.27
C PHE A 70 -5.26 -3.20 -2.95
N SER A 71 -5.49 -1.90 -3.12
CA SER A 71 -6.66 -1.36 -3.82
C SER A 71 -6.36 -1.05 -5.29
N SER A 72 -7.40 -1.09 -6.13
CA SER A 72 -7.34 -0.52 -7.48
C SER A 72 -7.42 1.00 -7.37
N THR A 73 -6.34 1.71 -7.70
CA THR A 73 -6.25 3.18 -7.58
C THR A 73 -5.50 3.77 -8.76
N GLY A 74 -5.77 5.03 -9.12
CA GLY A 74 -4.93 5.77 -10.07
C GLY A 74 -4.75 5.14 -11.47
N GLY A 75 -5.68 4.28 -11.90
CA GLY A 75 -5.56 3.57 -13.18
C GLY A 75 -4.59 2.39 -13.18
N CYS A 76 -4.13 1.94 -12.01
CA CYS A 76 -3.42 0.68 -11.81
C CYS A 76 -4.32 -0.32 -11.08
N PRO A 77 -4.46 -1.57 -11.56
CA PRO A 77 -5.11 -2.63 -10.80
C PRO A 77 -4.35 -2.90 -9.50
N SER A 78 -4.97 -3.66 -8.59
CA SER A 78 -4.32 -4.07 -7.34
C SER A 78 -2.95 -4.70 -7.60
N LEU A 79 -1.94 -4.22 -6.88
CA LEU A 79 -0.57 -4.76 -6.92
C LEU A 79 -0.41 -5.96 -5.99
N SER A 80 -1.51 -6.52 -5.45
CA SER A 80 -1.51 -7.59 -4.45
C SER A 80 -0.74 -8.86 -4.85
N LYS A 81 -0.51 -9.08 -6.15
CA LYS A 81 0.23 -10.22 -6.69
C LYS A 81 1.74 -9.96 -6.83
N GLU A 82 2.18 -8.71 -6.68
CA GLU A 82 3.59 -8.35 -6.74
C GLU A 82 4.35 -8.88 -5.52
N CYS A 83 5.61 -9.27 -5.70
CA CYS A 83 6.43 -9.84 -4.63
C CYS A 83 6.53 -8.90 -3.41
N PHE A 84 6.76 -7.60 -3.65
CA PHE A 84 6.82 -6.60 -2.57
C PHE A 84 5.48 -6.46 -1.82
N ALA A 85 4.34 -6.69 -2.50
CA ALA A 85 3.00 -6.61 -1.91
C ALA A 85 2.72 -7.79 -0.98
N LEU A 86 3.16 -8.99 -1.37
CA LEU A 86 3.09 -10.19 -0.51
C LEU A 86 3.92 -10.00 0.76
N LYS A 87 5.13 -9.43 0.64
CA LYS A 87 5.99 -9.10 1.79
C LYS A 87 5.35 -8.03 2.67
N THR A 88 4.84 -6.94 2.07
CA THR A 88 4.09 -5.90 2.78
C THR A 88 2.93 -6.49 3.60
N LYS A 89 2.11 -7.36 3.00
CA LYS A 89 0.99 -8.01 3.69
C LYS A 89 1.48 -8.82 4.88
N ALA A 90 2.51 -9.65 4.70
CA ALA A 90 3.06 -10.48 5.76
C ALA A 90 3.64 -9.65 6.91
N THR A 91 4.38 -8.58 6.60
CA THR A 91 4.94 -7.63 7.58
C THR A 91 3.83 -6.96 8.38
N LEU A 92 2.79 -6.44 7.72
CA LEU A 92 1.67 -5.80 8.41
C LEU A 92 0.88 -6.80 9.27
N THR A 93 0.60 -8.01 8.78
CA THR A 93 -0.09 -9.04 9.58
C THR A 93 0.72 -9.45 10.82
N ARG A 94 2.05 -9.48 10.72
CA ARG A 94 2.93 -9.84 11.84
C ARG A 94 3.00 -8.73 12.89
N HIS A 95 3.09 -7.48 12.46
CA HIS A 95 3.46 -6.35 13.33
C HIS A 95 2.33 -5.37 13.63
N CYS A 96 1.14 -5.58 13.09
CA CYS A 96 -0.05 -4.79 13.37
C CYS A 96 -1.15 -5.67 13.99
N PRO A 97 -1.36 -5.61 15.32
CA PRO A 97 -2.36 -6.43 16.00
C PRO A 97 -3.76 -6.27 15.41
N GLY A 98 -4.40 -7.37 15.03
CA GLY A 98 -5.75 -7.37 14.46
C GLY A 98 -5.83 -7.00 12.98
N TYR A 99 -4.70 -6.82 12.28
CA TYR A 99 -4.69 -6.55 10.84
C TYR A 99 -4.91 -7.83 10.02
N SER A 100 -6.03 -7.91 9.28
CA SER A 100 -6.36 -9.03 8.39
C SER A 100 -6.15 -8.74 6.89
N GLY A 101 -5.83 -7.49 6.53
CA GLY A 101 -5.72 -7.02 5.14
C GLY A 101 -7.04 -6.64 4.47
N ILE A 102 -6.95 -5.87 3.39
CA ILE A 102 -8.10 -5.46 2.56
C ILE A 102 -8.59 -6.63 1.67
N GLN A 103 -9.91 -6.70 1.50
CA GLN A 103 -10.54 -7.55 0.49
C GLN A 103 -10.34 -6.95 -0.91
N ILE A 104 -9.76 -7.72 -1.82
CA ILE A 104 -9.50 -7.30 -3.20
C ILE A 104 -10.75 -7.57 -4.03
N SER A 105 -11.41 -6.52 -4.52
CA SER A 105 -12.46 -6.66 -5.53
C SER A 105 -11.85 -6.92 -6.91
N ASN A 106 -12.42 -7.88 -7.65
CA ASN A 106 -11.99 -8.19 -9.02
C ASN A 106 -12.21 -6.99 -9.95
N ALA A 107 -11.13 -6.44 -10.52
CA ALA A 107 -11.19 -5.32 -11.46
C ALA A 107 -11.19 -5.79 -12.93
N GLN A 108 -11.93 -5.08 -13.79
CA GLN A 108 -12.06 -5.34 -15.25
C GLN A 108 -10.83 -4.85 -16.05
N GLU A 109 -10.59 -5.49 -17.20
CA GLU A 109 -9.43 -5.28 -18.07
C GLU A 109 -9.44 -3.93 -18.82
N THR A 110 -8.40 -3.12 -18.60
CA THR A 110 -8.09 -1.88 -19.34
C THR A 110 -6.79 -2.01 -20.17
N LYS A 111 -6.55 -1.07 -21.10
CA LYS A 111 -5.42 -1.08 -22.05
C LYS A 111 -4.05 -1.28 -21.36
N LYS A 112 -3.37 -2.37 -21.70
CA LYS A 112 -2.13 -2.87 -21.07
C LYS A 112 -1.00 -1.83 -20.90
N LYS A 113 -0.74 -0.97 -21.89
CA LYS A 113 0.37 0.00 -21.87
C LYS A 113 0.17 1.18 -20.92
N GLU A 114 -1.07 1.66 -20.80
CA GLU A 114 -1.44 2.74 -19.88
C GLU A 114 -1.43 2.24 -18.43
N VAL A 115 -1.96 1.03 -18.22
CA VAL A 115 -1.90 0.29 -16.96
C VAL A 115 -0.46 0.14 -16.47
N THR A 116 0.48 -0.26 -17.32
CA THR A 116 1.90 -0.41 -16.91
C THR A 116 2.51 0.91 -16.41
N ARG A 117 2.29 2.03 -17.10
CA ARG A 117 2.82 3.34 -16.65
C ARG A 117 2.23 3.78 -15.32
N ASN A 118 0.91 3.64 -15.17
CA ASN A 118 0.22 4.03 -13.94
C ASN A 118 0.66 3.16 -12.75
N CYS A 119 0.90 1.87 -12.98
CA CYS A 119 1.43 0.97 -11.94
C CYS A 119 2.86 1.30 -11.53
N LEU A 120 3.74 1.63 -12.48
CA LEU A 120 5.10 2.08 -12.16
C LEU A 120 5.10 3.36 -11.32
N LYS A 121 4.23 4.32 -11.67
CA LYS A 121 4.02 5.55 -10.89
C LYS A 121 3.50 5.25 -9.49
N GLN A 122 2.52 4.35 -9.37
CA GLN A 122 1.96 3.94 -8.08
C GLN A 122 3.01 3.24 -7.21
N ALA A 123 3.83 2.35 -7.78
CA ALA A 123 4.93 1.70 -7.08
C ALA A 123 6.00 2.70 -6.59
N SER A 124 6.33 3.72 -7.40
CA SER A 124 7.23 4.81 -6.99
C SER A 124 6.66 5.62 -5.81
N GLN A 125 5.35 5.89 -5.81
CA GLN A 125 4.68 6.55 -4.67
C GLN A 125 4.72 5.69 -3.41
N ILE A 126 4.48 4.38 -3.53
CA ILE A 126 4.59 3.41 -2.43
C ILE A 126 6.00 3.44 -1.83
N GLN A 127 7.04 3.44 -2.66
CA GLN A 127 8.42 3.56 -2.21
C GLN A 127 8.67 4.89 -1.47
N GLY A 128 8.12 6.00 -1.98
CA GLY A 128 8.20 7.30 -1.31
C GLY A 128 7.59 7.29 0.09
N TRP A 129 6.41 6.69 0.28
CA TRP A 129 5.80 6.55 1.61
C TRP A 129 6.60 5.63 2.53
N TRP A 130 7.14 4.52 2.03
CA TRP A 130 8.01 3.66 2.83
C TRP A 130 9.28 4.37 3.29
N ARG A 131 9.93 5.11 2.39
CA ARG A 131 11.12 5.91 2.70
C ARG A 131 10.80 6.95 3.78
N HIS A 132 9.70 7.67 3.63
CA HIS A 132 9.28 8.65 4.63
C HIS A 132 8.93 7.99 5.98
N PHE A 133 8.16 6.90 5.97
CA PHE A 133 7.84 6.11 7.15
C PHE A 133 9.09 5.68 7.91
N SER A 134 10.10 5.17 7.20
CA SER A 134 11.38 4.76 7.79
C SER A 134 12.11 5.94 8.43
N GLN A 135 12.12 7.11 7.78
CA GLN A 135 12.78 8.31 8.31
C GLN A 135 12.13 8.84 9.59
N ILE A 136 10.79 8.88 9.64
CA ILE A 136 10.05 9.43 10.79
C ILE A 136 9.84 8.43 11.93
N SER A 137 10.19 7.16 11.71
CA SER A 137 10.06 6.10 12.72
C SER A 137 11.31 5.90 13.57
N GLY A 138 12.41 6.59 13.25
CA GLY A 138 13.62 6.62 14.07
C GLY A 138 14.26 5.24 14.23
N VAL A 139 14.93 4.78 13.17
CA VAL A 139 16.10 3.88 13.29
C VAL A 139 17.33 4.72 13.01
#